data_AF-K7XPT6-F1
#
_entry.id   AF-K7XPT6-F1
#
_cell.length_a   1.000
_cell.length_b   1.000
_cell.length_c   1.000
_cell.angle_alpha   90.00
_cell.angle_beta   90.00
_cell.angle_gamma   90.00
#
_symmetry.space_group_name_H-M   'P 1'
#
loop_
_entity.id
_entity.type
_entity.pdbx_description
1 polymer ?
#
loop_
_entity_poly.entity_id
_entity_poly.type
_entity_poly.pdbx_seq_one_letter_code
_entity_poly.pdbx_strand_id
1 'polypeptide(L)'
;CDPKADSTRMVLGGMNQKTIMDTLRDDGTELVTAEKVISVGFGGIRCCESGGPEPGVGCAGRGVITAIDLMEQQGAYTDDLNYVFYDVLGDVVCGGFAMPIRDGKAQEVYIVVSGEMMAI
;
A
#
# COMPACT_ATOMS: atom_id res chain seq x y z
N CYS A 1 3.64 -0.58 0.39
CA CYS A 1 3.25 0.77 0.81
C CYS A 1 4.30 1.34 1.73
N ASP A 2 4.81 2.54 1.41
CA ASP A 2 5.59 3.36 2.33
C ASP A 2 4.70 3.72 3.53
N PRO A 3 5.13 3.49 4.78
CA PRO A 3 4.39 3.94 5.96
C PRO A 3 4.10 5.45 6.02
N LYS A 4 4.74 6.28 5.19
CA LYS A 4 4.43 7.71 5.02
C LYS A 4 3.05 7.99 4.42
N ALA A 5 2.45 7.00 3.72
CA ALA A 5 1.08 7.05 3.21
C ALA A 5 0.74 8.25 2.30
N ASP A 6 1.69 8.67 1.46
CA ASP A 6 1.52 9.75 0.47
C ASP A 6 1.76 9.30 -0.99
N SER A 7 1.93 8.00 -1.22
CA SER A 7 2.14 7.33 -2.51
C SER A 7 1.11 7.73 -3.58
N THR A 8 -0.12 7.99 -3.14
CA THR A 8 -1.29 8.26 -4.01
C THR A 8 -1.66 9.75 -4.08
N ARG A 9 -0.97 10.60 -3.31
CA ARG A 9 -1.31 12.02 -3.13
C ARG A 9 -1.43 12.78 -4.44
N MET A 10 -0.50 12.57 -5.37
CA MET A 10 -0.49 13.28 -6.65
C MET A 10 -1.59 12.82 -7.60
N VAL A 11 -1.93 11.52 -7.56
CA VAL A 11 -3.01 10.95 -8.38
C VAL A 11 -4.37 11.45 -7.89
N LEU A 12 -4.51 11.68 -6.59
CA LEU A 12 -5.72 12.21 -5.93
C LEU A 12 -5.75 13.74 -5.87
N GLY A 13 -4.93 14.45 -6.64
CA GLY A 13 -4.98 15.92 -6.71
C GLY A 13 -4.52 16.64 -5.44
N GLY A 14 -3.58 16.06 -4.70
CA GLY A 14 -3.03 16.62 -3.47
C GLY A 14 -3.79 16.22 -2.20
N MET A 15 -4.77 15.32 -2.31
CA MET A 15 -5.50 14.79 -1.16
C MET A 15 -4.73 13.62 -0.51
N ASN A 16 -4.66 13.63 0.82
CA ASN A 16 -4.22 12.47 1.59
C ASN A 16 -5.47 11.66 1.96
N GLN A 17 -5.63 10.48 1.36
CA GLN A 17 -6.76 9.60 1.66
C GLN A 17 -6.57 8.89 3.00
N LYS A 18 -7.69 8.45 3.60
CA LYS A 18 -7.66 7.62 4.82
C LYS A 18 -7.02 6.26 4.50
N THR A 19 -6.14 5.78 5.36
CA THR A 19 -5.43 4.52 5.11
C THR A 19 -6.26 3.30 5.54
N ILE A 20 -5.90 2.11 5.04
CA ILE A 20 -6.51 0.85 5.46
C ILE A 20 -6.31 0.62 6.96
N MET A 21 -5.09 0.81 7.46
CA MET A 21 -4.79 0.60 8.88
C MET A 21 -5.47 1.63 9.79
N ASP A 22 -5.71 2.86 9.34
CA ASP A 22 -6.53 3.84 10.07
C ASP A 22 -8.00 3.42 10.09
N THR A 23 -8.52 2.99 8.95
CA THR A 23 -9.91 2.49 8.86
C THR A 23 -10.10 1.27 9.74
N LEU A 24 -9.13 0.36 9.76
CA LEU A 24 -9.14 -0.83 10.62
C LEU A 24 -9.14 -0.47 12.11
N ARG A 25 -8.39 0.57 12.51
CA ARG A 25 -8.31 1.02 13.91
C ARG A 25 -9.58 1.73 14.36
N ASP A 26 -10.10 2.63 13.54
CA ASP A 26 -11.24 3.47 13.90
C ASP A 26 -12.56 2.70 13.81
N ASP A 27 -12.71 1.89 12.75
CA ASP A 27 -13.98 1.34 12.33
C ASP A 27 -14.05 -0.19 12.52
N GLY A 28 -12.92 -0.85 12.79
CA GLY A 28 -12.84 -2.31 12.93
C GLY A 28 -12.83 -3.05 11.58
N THR A 29 -12.46 -4.33 11.62
CA THR A 29 -12.21 -5.15 10.41
C THR A 29 -13.42 -5.23 9.47
N GLU A 30 -14.63 -5.31 10.03
CA GLU A 30 -15.86 -5.52 9.23
C GLU A 30 -16.27 -4.28 8.41
N LEU A 31 -15.70 -3.12 8.73
CA LEU A 31 -15.95 -1.87 8.03
C LEU A 31 -14.83 -1.46 7.07
N VAL A 32 -13.82 -2.31 6.87
CA VAL A 32 -12.80 -2.14 5.83
C VAL A 32 -13.29 -2.78 4.54
N THR A 33 -14.06 -2.02 3.75
CA THR A 33 -14.51 -2.42 2.41
C THR A 33 -13.70 -1.73 1.33
N ALA A 34 -13.53 -2.40 0.18
CA ALA A 34 -12.79 -1.83 -0.97
C ALA A 34 -13.36 -0.46 -1.39
N GLU A 35 -14.68 -0.30 -1.38
CA GLU A 35 -15.36 0.97 -1.72
C GLU A 35 -15.02 2.12 -0.77
N LYS A 36 -14.68 1.83 0.49
CA LYS A 36 -14.39 2.85 1.50
C LYS A 36 -12.92 3.27 1.49
N VAL A 37 -12.01 2.35 1.17
CA VAL A 37 -10.56 2.58 1.23
C VAL A 37 -9.94 2.84 -0.14
N ILE A 38 -10.65 2.56 -1.23
CA ILE A 38 -10.21 2.90 -2.58
C ILE A 38 -10.79 4.27 -2.97
N SER A 39 -9.90 5.19 -3.32
CA SER A 39 -10.26 6.43 -4.00
C SER A 39 -9.93 6.33 -5.49
N VAL A 40 -10.75 6.91 -6.36
CA VAL A 40 -10.46 6.99 -7.80
C VAL A 40 -9.93 8.38 -8.13
N GLY A 41 -8.72 8.45 -8.68
CA GLY A 41 -8.04 9.69 -9.03
C GLY A 41 -7.91 9.93 -10.52
N PHE A 42 -6.85 10.66 -10.89
CA PHE A 42 -6.53 11.01 -12.28
C PHE A 42 -6.53 9.77 -13.18
N GLY A 43 -7.15 9.89 -14.36
CA GLY A 43 -7.16 8.82 -15.37
C GLY A 43 -7.91 7.55 -14.95
N GLY A 44 -8.73 7.58 -13.91
CA GLY A 44 -9.44 6.40 -13.39
C GLY A 44 -8.57 5.47 -12.56
N ILE A 45 -7.36 5.91 -12.16
CA ILE A 45 -6.46 5.13 -11.32
C ILE A 45 -7.12 4.93 -9.94
N ARG A 46 -7.23 3.67 -9.53
CA ARG A 46 -7.70 3.27 -8.21
C ARG A 46 -6.53 3.33 -7.23
N CYS A 47 -6.70 4.11 -6.17
CA CYS A 47 -5.66 4.41 -5.19
C CYS A 47 -6.06 3.88 -3.82
N CYS A 48 -5.11 3.29 -3.10
CA CYS A 48 -5.28 2.90 -1.71
C CYS A 48 -3.94 3.04 -0.97
N GLU A 49 -3.97 3.34 0.32
CA GLU A 49 -2.78 3.42 1.17
C GLU A 49 -2.90 2.38 2.29
N SER A 50 -1.85 1.57 2.51
CA SER A 50 -1.86 0.65 3.65
C SER A 50 -1.95 1.41 4.96
N GLY A 51 -1.17 2.49 5.09
CA GLY A 51 -0.86 3.10 6.38
C GLY A 51 0.15 2.28 7.18
N GLY A 52 0.66 2.89 8.24
CA GLY A 52 1.63 2.30 9.15
C GLY A 52 1.07 2.20 10.58
N PRO A 53 1.71 1.37 11.43
CA PRO A 53 1.42 1.36 12.85
C PRO A 53 1.79 2.70 13.49
N GLU A 54 1.30 2.93 14.71
CA GLU A 54 1.74 4.07 15.51
C GLU A 54 3.28 4.04 15.68
N PRO A 55 3.97 5.18 15.52
CA PRO A 55 5.42 5.24 15.63
C PRO A 55 5.93 4.63 16.94
N GLY A 56 6.84 3.65 16.83
CA GLY A 56 7.44 2.98 17.98
C GLY A 56 6.62 1.84 18.59
N VAL A 57 5.42 1.53 18.08
CA VAL A 57 4.53 0.50 18.67
C VAL A 57 4.45 -0.77 17.82
N GLY A 58 4.37 -0.65 16.49
CA GLY A 58 4.11 -1.79 15.61
C GLY A 58 5.16 -2.02 14.52
N CYS A 59 4.93 -3.04 13.70
CA CYS A 59 5.76 -3.37 12.54
C CYS A 59 5.09 -2.90 11.25
N ALA A 60 5.69 -1.92 10.57
CA ALA A 60 5.20 -1.41 9.29
C ALA A 60 5.03 -2.52 8.24
N GLY A 61 5.97 -3.46 8.18
CA GLY A 61 5.89 -4.61 7.30
C GLY A 61 4.66 -5.50 7.54
N ARG A 62 4.19 -5.66 8.79
CA ARG A 62 2.93 -6.39 9.08
C ARG A 62 1.71 -5.63 8.59
N GLY A 63 1.73 -4.29 8.68
CA GLY A 63 0.66 -3.44 8.15
C GLY A 63 0.50 -3.60 6.64
N VAL A 64 1.61 -3.70 5.90
CA VAL A 64 1.58 -3.97 4.45
C VAL A 64 0.95 -5.32 4.13
N ILE A 65 1.33 -6.37 4.86
CA ILE A 65 0.73 -7.72 4.69
C ILE A 65 -0.78 -7.66 4.93
N THR A 66 -1.20 -7.13 6.08
CA THR A 66 -2.62 -7.02 6.45
C THR A 66 -3.42 -6.21 5.45
N ALA A 67 -2.87 -5.10 4.95
CA ALA A 67 -3.53 -4.28 3.95
C ALA A 67 -3.76 -5.06 2.65
N ILE A 68 -2.75 -5.77 2.14
CA ILE A 68 -2.88 -6.58 0.92
C ILE A 68 -3.93 -7.68 1.11
N ASP A 69 -3.84 -8.43 2.22
CA ASP A 69 -4.77 -9.53 2.51
C ASP A 69 -6.23 -9.04 2.60
N LEU A 70 -6.47 -7.88 3.23
CA LEU A 70 -7.80 -7.28 3.30
C LEU A 70 -8.30 -6.87 1.91
N MET A 71 -7.44 -6.29 1.07
CA MET A 71 -7.83 -5.91 -0.29
C MET A 71 -8.14 -7.13 -1.17
N GLU A 72 -7.45 -8.25 -0.97
CA GLU A 72 -7.79 -9.52 -1.62
C GLU A 72 -9.15 -10.04 -1.16
N GLN A 73 -9.40 -10.06 0.15
CA GLN A 73 -10.67 -10.51 0.72
C GLN A 73 -11.85 -9.66 0.26
N GLN A 74 -11.65 -8.35 0.08
CA GLN A 74 -12.66 -7.42 -0.40
C GLN A 74 -12.82 -7.41 -1.92
N GLY A 75 -12.09 -8.26 -2.66
CA GLY A 75 -12.21 -8.37 -4.11
C GLY A 75 -11.73 -7.14 -4.87
N ALA A 76 -10.76 -6.40 -4.31
CA ALA A 76 -10.26 -5.17 -4.94
C ALA A 76 -9.48 -5.43 -6.26
N TYR A 77 -8.93 -6.64 -6.42
CA TYR A 77 -8.18 -7.07 -7.59
C TYR A 77 -9.12 -7.65 -8.65
N THR A 78 -9.77 -6.77 -9.40
CA THR A 78 -10.77 -7.13 -10.40
C THR A 78 -10.13 -7.43 -11.77
N ASP A 79 -10.80 -8.25 -12.59
CA ASP A 79 -10.29 -8.69 -13.90
C ASP A 79 -10.10 -7.56 -14.93
N ASP A 80 -10.72 -6.40 -14.71
CA ASP A 80 -10.54 -5.21 -15.55
C ASP A 80 -9.27 -4.40 -15.23
N LEU A 81 -8.53 -4.76 -14.17
CA LEU A 81 -7.24 -4.14 -13.87
C LEU A 81 -6.16 -4.67 -14.82
N ASN A 82 -5.48 -3.76 -15.50
CA ASN A 82 -4.34 -4.13 -16.33
C ASN A 82 -3.01 -4.17 -15.55
N TYR A 83 -2.89 -3.32 -14.52
CA TYR A 83 -1.68 -3.19 -13.71
C TYR A 83 -2.05 -2.92 -12.25
N VAL A 84 -1.23 -3.46 -11.35
CA VAL A 84 -1.24 -3.17 -9.92
C VAL A 84 0.17 -2.76 -9.53
N PHE A 85 0.31 -1.55 -9.00
CA PHE A 85 1.60 -1.05 -8.53
C PHE A 85 1.64 -1.07 -7.01
N TYR A 86 2.68 -1.70 -6.46
CA TYR A 86 2.99 -1.64 -5.04
C TYR A 86 4.16 -0.70 -4.84
N ASP A 87 3.89 0.51 -4.32
CA ASP A 87 4.95 1.42 -3.89
C ASP A 87 5.47 0.94 -2.52
N VAL A 88 6.70 0.43 -2.44
CA VAL A 88 7.24 -0.25 -1.26
C VAL A 88 8.51 0.46 -0.78
N LEU A 89 8.61 0.67 0.54
CA LEU A 89 9.78 1.24 1.19
C LEU A 89 11.03 0.38 0.93
N GLY A 90 12.08 0.98 0.35
CA GLY A 90 13.36 0.32 0.07
C GLY A 90 14.38 0.40 1.20
N ASP A 91 14.25 1.34 2.14
CA ASP A 91 15.24 1.61 3.20
C ASP A 91 15.50 0.41 4.11
N VAL A 92 14.46 -0.39 4.37
CA VAL A 92 14.53 -1.58 5.23
C VAL A 92 13.77 -2.72 4.57
N VAL A 93 14.48 -3.74 4.10
CA VAL A 93 13.88 -4.91 3.44
C VAL A 93 13.65 -6.03 4.45
N CYS A 94 12.72 -5.83 5.39
CA CYS A 94 12.31 -6.88 6.33
C CYS A 94 11.28 -7.82 5.69
N GLY A 95 10.99 -8.95 6.35
CA GLY A 95 10.07 -9.97 5.82
C GLY A 95 8.64 -9.49 5.52
N GLY A 96 8.21 -8.34 6.06
CA GLY A 96 6.95 -7.72 5.70
C GLY A 96 6.99 -6.90 4.41
N PHE A 97 8.05 -6.12 4.20
CA PHE A 97 8.23 -5.35 2.96
C PHE A 97 8.59 -6.25 1.76
N ALA A 98 9.22 -7.39 2.01
CA ALA A 98 9.49 -8.40 0.99
C ALA A 98 8.26 -9.27 0.64
N MET A 99 7.14 -9.16 1.39
CA MET A 99 5.97 -10.03 1.19
C MET A 99 5.39 -9.96 -0.23
N PRO A 100 5.23 -8.80 -0.89
CA PRO A 100 4.69 -8.76 -2.25
C PRO A 100 5.49 -9.62 -3.23
N ILE A 101 6.82 -9.66 -3.08
CA ILE A 101 7.70 -10.47 -3.93
C ILE A 101 7.65 -11.94 -3.47
N ARG A 102 7.78 -12.19 -2.17
CA ARG A 102 7.83 -13.54 -1.59
C ARG A 102 6.58 -14.36 -1.87
N ASP A 103 5.41 -13.72 -1.79
CA ASP A 103 4.10 -14.38 -1.92
C ASP A 103 3.57 -14.27 -3.36
N GLY A 104 4.40 -13.81 -4.31
CA GLY A 104 4.10 -13.76 -5.74
C GLY A 104 3.06 -12.72 -6.16
N LYS A 105 2.76 -11.74 -5.29
CA LYS A 105 1.82 -10.65 -5.59
C LYS A 105 2.40 -9.65 -6.59
N ALA A 106 3.72 -9.46 -6.56
CA ALA A 106 4.48 -8.67 -7.52
C ALA A 106 5.43 -9.58 -8.30
N GLN A 107 5.23 -9.69 -9.61
CA GLN A 107 6.04 -10.52 -10.50
C GLN A 107 7.14 -9.72 -11.20
N GLU A 108 6.95 -8.41 -11.33
CA GLU A 108 7.92 -7.48 -11.89
C GLU A 108 8.35 -6.48 -10.81
N VAL A 109 9.66 -6.28 -10.68
CA VAL A 109 10.24 -5.39 -9.66
C VAL A 109 11.11 -4.34 -10.36
N TYR A 110 10.80 -3.09 -10.10
CA TYR A 110 11.55 -1.93 -10.59
C TYR A 110 12.15 -1.20 -9.39
N ILE A 111 13.46 -0.98 -9.40
CA ILE A 111 14.19 -0.30 -8.31
C ILE A 111 14.57 1.10 -8.80
N VAL A 112 14.16 2.12 -8.04
CA VAL A 112 14.50 3.52 -8.31
C VAL A 112 15.76 3.87 -7.50
N VAL A 113 16.83 4.30 -8.19
CA VAL A 113 18.13 4.62 -7.57
C VAL A 113 18.67 5.96 -8.09
N SER A 114 19.65 6.53 -7.37
CA SER A 114 20.43 7.70 -7.79
C SER A 114 21.93 7.33 -7.85
N GLY A 115 22.79 8.29 -8.25
CA GLY A 115 24.25 8.10 -8.20
C GLY A 115 24.85 8.19 -6.80
N GLU A 116 24.03 8.34 -5.76
CA GLU A 116 24.47 8.40 -4.38
C GLU A 116 24.74 6.99 -3.83
N MET A 117 25.77 6.86 -2.98
CA MET A 117 26.21 5.55 -2.48
C MET A 117 25.08 4.77 -1.80
N MET A 118 24.26 5.43 -0.98
CA MET A 118 23.20 4.78 -0.20
C MET A 118 21.93 4.47 -1.00
N ALA A 119 21.87 4.86 -2.28
CA ALA A 119 20.76 4.53 -3.16
C ALA A 119 20.92 3.16 -3.84
N ILE A 120 22.09 2.51 -3.71
CA ILE A 120 22.41 1.18 -4.24
C ILE A 120 22.52 0.18 -3.09
#